data_AF-A0A7J6SU90-F1
#
_entry.id   AF-A0A7J6SU90-F1
#
_cell.length_a   1.000
_cell.length_b   1.000
_cell.length_c   1.000
_cell.angle_alpha   90.00
_cell.angle_beta   90.00
_cell.angle_gamma   90.00
#
_symmetry.space_group_name_H-M   'P 1'
#
loop_
_entity.id
_entity.type
_entity.pdbx_description
1 polymer ?
#
loop_
_entity_poly.entity_id
_entity_poly.type
_entity_poly.pdbx_seq_one_letter_code
_entity_poly.pdbx_strand_id
1 'polypeptide(L)'
;LQPLLFSSCFESGNLASATLTSVSYSHGGGGFLEGGRNTQYTNGPTLEVSYDLLLESDTNSAAQHTQWYHFAARANIRDGSEETQRASETTVKILVTFNITNLRKRKSLYQMGMRPFTLHSGDTTKGWTNDRCTNVSYTQQTIPPDQSSAEGSGPTNYTLSFRYCFCGRGLDETVVFAMAPPLTYSAL
;
A
#
# COMPACT_ATOMS: atom_id res chain seq x y z
N LEU A 1 3.65 11.40 14.30
CA LEU A 1 2.39 10.64 14.18
C LEU A 1 2.46 9.81 12.91
N GLN A 2 2.19 8.50 12.97
CA GLN A 2 2.11 7.63 11.79
C GLN A 2 0.64 7.53 11.35
N PRO A 3 0.26 8.00 10.14
CA PRO A 3 -1.14 8.00 9.67
C PRO A 3 -1.76 6.61 9.47
N LEU A 4 -0.94 5.60 9.18
CA LEU A 4 -1.35 4.21 9.05
C LEU A 4 -0.56 3.32 10.02
N LEU A 5 -1.22 2.28 10.51
CA LEU A 5 -0.61 1.16 11.24
C LEU A 5 -0.51 -0.04 10.30
N PHE A 6 0.61 -0.77 10.40
CA PHE A 6 0.91 -1.92 9.55
C PHE A 6 1.06 -3.19 10.39
N SER A 7 0.71 -4.34 9.81
CA SER A 7 1.01 -5.66 10.38
C SER A 7 1.21 -6.68 9.27
N SER A 8 2.13 -7.61 9.48
CA SER A 8 2.30 -8.84 8.69
C SER A 8 2.32 -10.06 9.60
N CYS A 9 1.96 -9.90 10.89
CA CYS A 9 1.99 -10.95 11.91
C CYS A 9 0.77 -11.89 11.79
N PHE A 10 0.64 -12.54 10.64
CA PHE A 10 -0.40 -13.52 10.34
C PHE A 10 0.11 -14.50 9.28
N GLU A 11 -0.69 -15.53 9.01
CA GLU A 11 -0.29 -16.60 8.11
C GLU A 11 0.09 -16.07 6.70
N SER A 12 1.25 -16.53 6.21
CA SER A 12 1.83 -16.10 4.94
C SER A 12 2.09 -14.59 4.84
N GLY A 13 2.11 -13.85 5.96
CA GLY A 13 2.42 -12.42 5.96
C GLY A 13 3.86 -12.14 5.52
N ASN A 14 4.05 -11.09 4.73
CA ASN A 14 5.38 -10.61 4.33
C ASN A 14 5.38 -9.08 4.20
N LEU A 15 5.99 -8.45 5.21
CA LEU A 15 6.37 -7.03 5.24
C LEU A 15 7.40 -6.89 6.37
N ALA A 16 8.60 -6.42 6.03
CA ALA A 16 9.68 -6.19 6.98
C ALA A 16 9.57 -4.81 7.64
N SER A 17 9.27 -3.77 6.85
CA SER A 17 9.12 -2.41 7.36
C SER A 17 8.25 -1.53 6.45
N ALA A 18 7.70 -0.48 7.06
CA ALA A 18 6.96 0.58 6.39
C ALA A 18 7.45 1.94 6.89
N THR A 19 8.09 2.71 6.02
CA THR A 19 8.68 4.01 6.33
C THR A 19 7.84 5.10 5.67
N LEU A 20 7.32 6.03 6.48
CA LEU A 20 6.60 7.20 5.96
C LEU A 20 7.59 8.15 5.27
N THR A 21 7.38 8.43 3.99
CA THR A 21 8.29 9.26 3.17
C THR A 21 7.72 10.63 2.83
N SER A 22 6.39 10.76 2.79
CA SER A 22 5.74 12.03 2.52
C SER A 22 4.39 12.12 3.22
N VAL A 23 4.04 13.33 3.64
CA VAL A 23 2.73 13.71 4.17
C VAL A 23 2.38 15.07 3.60
N SER A 24 1.19 15.19 3.03
CA SER A 24 0.61 16.47 2.66
C SER A 24 -0.89 16.48 2.95
N TYR A 25 -1.42 17.67 3.20
CA TYR A 25 -2.84 17.84 3.50
C TYR A 25 -3.44 18.76 2.45
N SER A 26 -4.52 18.32 1.81
CA SER A 26 -5.24 19.10 0.80
C SER A 26 -6.67 19.41 1.28
N HIS A 27 -6.97 20.71 1.36
CA HIS A 27 -8.31 21.22 1.66
C HIS A 27 -9.15 21.29 0.36
N GLY A 28 -9.51 20.12 -0.19
CA GLY A 28 -10.55 19.98 -1.22
C GLY A 28 -10.16 20.32 -2.68
N GLY A 29 -10.61 19.47 -3.62
CA GLY A 29 -10.62 19.78 -5.06
C GLY A 29 -10.41 18.61 -6.04
N GLY A 30 -10.10 17.39 -5.57
CA GLY A 30 -9.86 16.24 -6.45
C GLY A 30 -10.82 15.08 -6.17
N GLY A 31 -11.68 14.74 -7.14
CA GLY A 31 -12.47 13.51 -7.07
C GLY A 31 -11.59 12.27 -7.16
N PHE A 32 -11.74 11.33 -6.23
CA PHE A 32 -11.16 9.99 -6.37
C PHE A 32 -12.22 9.05 -6.93
N LEU A 33 -11.92 8.42 -8.07
CA LEU A 33 -12.79 7.40 -8.67
C LEU A 33 -12.45 6.05 -8.04
N GLU A 34 -13.29 5.58 -7.11
CA GLU A 34 -13.20 4.23 -6.58
C GLU A 34 -13.84 3.25 -7.59
N GLY A 35 -13.06 2.31 -8.14
CA GLY A 35 -13.60 1.12 -8.81
C GLY A 35 -14.50 1.35 -10.04
N GLY A 36 -14.32 2.44 -10.81
CA GLY A 36 -15.11 2.69 -12.03
C GLY A 36 -16.62 2.91 -11.78
N ARG A 37 -17.04 3.03 -10.52
CA ARG A 37 -18.40 3.44 -10.14
C ARG A 37 -18.36 4.89 -9.70
N ASN A 38 -19.37 5.63 -10.14
CA ASN A 38 -19.49 7.08 -9.95
C ASN A 38 -19.96 7.38 -8.51
N THR A 39 -19.20 6.97 -7.49
CA THR A 39 -19.42 7.39 -6.11
C THR A 39 -18.66 8.69 -5.88
N GLN A 40 -19.35 9.80 -6.11
CA GLN A 40 -18.91 11.14 -5.72
C GLN A 40 -18.78 11.21 -4.18
N TYR A 41 -17.66 10.78 -3.63
CA TYR A 41 -17.22 11.27 -2.33
C TYR A 41 -16.63 12.66 -2.57
N THR A 42 -17.46 13.66 -2.84
CA THR A 42 -17.00 15.03 -3.11
C THR A 42 -16.91 15.84 -1.81
N ASN A 43 -15.80 16.56 -1.64
CA ASN A 43 -15.60 17.69 -0.72
C ASN A 43 -15.23 17.39 0.75
N GLY A 44 -14.35 16.43 0.98
CA GLY A 44 -13.67 16.26 2.28
C GLY A 44 -12.17 16.57 2.17
N PRO A 45 -11.52 17.03 3.26
CA PRO A 45 -10.08 17.13 3.30
C PRO A 45 -9.42 15.77 3.05
N THR A 46 -8.29 15.78 2.37
CA THR A 46 -7.52 14.56 2.06
C THR A 46 -6.11 14.69 2.63
N LEU A 47 -5.74 13.72 3.45
CA LEU A 47 -4.38 13.48 3.89
C LEU A 47 -3.72 12.57 2.86
N GLU A 48 -2.80 13.11 2.07
CA GLU A 48 -2.01 12.32 1.12
C GLU A 48 -0.71 11.88 1.79
N VAL A 49 -0.44 10.59 1.74
CA VAL A 49 0.74 10.00 2.40
C VAL A 49 1.45 9.04 1.47
N SER A 50 2.76 8.93 1.60
CA SER A 50 3.56 7.96 0.87
C SER A 50 4.37 7.11 1.83
N TYR A 51 4.43 5.82 1.56
CA TYR A 51 5.21 4.85 2.34
C TYR A 51 6.14 4.06 1.43
N ASP A 52 7.40 3.96 1.85
CA ASP A 52 8.32 2.97 1.31
C ASP A 52 8.23 1.70 2.14
N LEU A 53 7.95 0.60 1.46
CA LEU A 53 7.75 -0.73 2.02
C LEU A 53 8.92 -1.63 1.64
N LEU A 54 9.44 -2.36 2.62
CA LEU A 54 10.43 -3.40 2.41
C LEU A 54 9.82 -4.76 2.71
N LEU A 55 10.03 -5.70 1.80
CA LEU A 55 9.67 -7.11 2.00
C LEU A 55 10.83 -7.87 2.65
N GLU A 56 10.49 -8.92 3.40
CA GLU A 56 11.46 -9.93 3.78
C GLU A 56 11.84 -10.75 2.53
N SER A 57 13.11 -11.15 2.47
CA SER A 57 13.61 -12.03 1.40
C SER A 57 13.23 -13.47 1.70
N ASP A 58 12.97 -14.25 0.64
CA ASP A 58 12.66 -15.67 0.80
C ASP A 58 13.85 -16.40 1.47
N THR A 59 13.59 -17.09 2.58
CA THR A 59 14.60 -17.71 3.46
C THR A 59 15.52 -18.70 2.74
N ASN A 60 15.04 -19.34 1.66
CA ASN A 60 15.78 -20.34 0.88
C ASN A 60 16.27 -19.83 -0.48
N SER A 61 16.28 -18.52 -0.72
CA SER A 61 16.77 -17.96 -1.97
C SER A 61 18.23 -17.53 -1.86
N ALA A 62 19.13 -18.28 -2.53
CA ALA A 62 20.54 -17.88 -2.66
C ALA A 62 20.71 -16.48 -3.29
N ALA A 63 19.69 -16.02 -4.02
CA ALA A 63 19.64 -14.72 -4.69
C ALA A 63 18.72 -13.68 -4.01
N GLN A 64 18.25 -13.92 -2.78
CA GLN A 64 17.36 -13.00 -2.04
C GLN A 64 16.15 -12.56 -2.89
N HIS A 65 15.37 -13.52 -3.36
CA HIS A 65 14.16 -13.24 -4.12
C HIS A 65 13.13 -12.55 -3.22
N THR A 66 12.54 -11.49 -3.77
CA THR A 66 11.47 -10.70 -3.17
C THR A 66 10.39 -10.51 -4.23
N GLN A 67 9.25 -11.16 -4.03
CA GLN A 67 8.12 -11.06 -4.96
C GLN A 67 6.78 -11.09 -4.22
N TRP A 68 6.66 -11.98 -3.23
CA TRP A 68 5.46 -12.11 -2.43
C TRP A 68 5.34 -10.97 -1.42
N TYR A 69 4.20 -10.29 -1.40
CA TYR A 69 3.83 -9.36 -0.33
C TYR A 69 2.45 -9.74 0.19
N HIS A 70 2.28 -9.62 1.51
CA HIS A 70 1.02 -9.88 2.19
C HIS A 70 1.03 -9.15 3.53
N PHE A 71 0.29 -8.05 3.62
CA PHE A 71 0.32 -7.18 4.80
C PHE A 71 -1.04 -6.51 5.03
N ALA A 72 -1.33 -6.20 6.27
CA ALA A 72 -2.49 -5.43 6.68
C ALA A 72 -2.09 -3.97 6.94
N ALA A 73 -2.98 -3.04 6.58
CA ALA A 73 -2.90 -1.65 6.97
C ALA A 73 -4.25 -1.16 7.48
N ARG A 74 -4.23 -0.27 8.48
CA ARG A 74 -5.42 0.41 8.99
C ARG A 74 -5.10 1.87 9.28
N ALA A 75 -6.11 2.73 9.16
CA ALA A 75 -5.95 4.14 9.51
C ALA A 75 -5.67 4.28 11.02
N ASN A 76 -4.75 5.18 11.36
CA ASN A 76 -4.38 5.50 12.74
C ASN A 76 -4.96 6.86 13.14
N ILE A 77 -6.28 6.97 13.02
CA ILE A 77 -7.01 8.18 13.42
C ILE A 77 -7.57 7.95 14.83
N ARG A 78 -6.67 7.81 15.81
CA ARG A 78 -7.03 7.92 17.22
C ARG A 78 -6.04 8.88 17.89
N ASP A 79 -6.60 9.87 18.56
CA ASP A 79 -5.96 10.93 19.35
C ASP A 79 -5.34 12.10 18.59
N GLY A 80 -6.20 12.92 17.99
CA GLY A 80 -5.97 14.36 17.90
C GLY A 80 -6.86 15.07 18.93
N SER A 81 -6.35 16.14 19.54
CA SER A 81 -6.98 17.01 20.55
C SER A 81 -8.45 17.40 20.25
N GLU A 82 -9.16 18.00 21.21
CA GLU A 82 -10.55 18.49 21.05
C GLU A 82 -10.81 19.33 19.77
N GLU A 83 -9.76 19.88 19.16
CA GLU A 83 -9.79 20.59 17.88
C GLU A 83 -9.94 19.65 16.66
N THR A 84 -9.41 18.42 16.75
CA THR A 84 -9.62 17.32 15.78
C THR A 84 -10.99 16.66 15.94
N GLN A 85 -11.60 16.74 17.13
CA GLN A 85 -12.97 16.27 17.35
C GLN A 85 -14.02 17.16 16.67
N ARG A 86 -13.76 18.45 16.43
CA ARG A 86 -14.64 19.27 15.57
C ARG A 86 -14.53 18.91 14.08
N ALA A 87 -13.41 18.31 13.66
CA ALA A 87 -13.28 17.73 12.32
C ALA A 87 -13.99 16.35 12.20
N SER A 88 -14.55 15.82 13.29
CA SER A 88 -15.35 14.58 13.30
C SER A 88 -16.65 14.68 12.49
N GLU A 89 -17.08 15.87 12.08
CA GLU A 89 -18.18 16.05 11.11
C GLU A 89 -17.72 16.08 9.66
N THR A 90 -16.41 16.21 9.40
CA THR A 90 -15.84 16.21 8.05
C THR A 90 -14.99 14.96 7.85
N THR A 91 -15.55 13.95 7.18
CA THR A 91 -14.86 12.67 6.93
C THR A 91 -13.52 12.88 6.18
N VAL A 92 -12.42 12.97 6.94
CA VAL A 92 -11.06 13.06 6.40
C VAL A 92 -10.75 11.78 5.64
N LYS A 93 -10.17 11.91 4.44
CA LYS A 93 -9.72 10.74 3.66
C LYS A 93 -8.21 10.59 3.79
N ILE A 94 -7.72 9.35 3.81
CA ILE A 94 -6.29 9.08 3.69
C ILE A 94 -6.04 8.46 2.32
N LEU A 95 -5.37 9.19 1.45
CA LEU A 95 -4.95 8.70 0.14
C LEU A 95 -3.48 8.31 0.22
N VAL A 96 -3.23 7.01 0.27
CA VAL A 96 -1.88 6.47 0.45
C VAL A 96 -1.28 6.03 -0.88
N THR A 97 0.01 6.28 -1.05
CA THR A 97 0.87 5.65 -2.06
C THR A 97 1.80 4.67 -1.35
N PHE A 98 1.72 3.40 -1.72
CA PHE A 98 2.66 2.37 -1.25
C PHE A 98 3.72 2.14 -2.32
N ASN A 99 4.99 2.16 -1.94
CA ASN A 99 6.13 1.85 -2.79
C ASN A 99 6.86 0.63 -2.23
N ILE A 100 6.71 -0.54 -2.83
CA ILE A 100 7.54 -1.71 -2.48
C ILE A 100 8.85 -1.60 -3.24
N THR A 101 9.94 -1.30 -2.55
CA THR A 101 11.18 -0.78 -3.17
C THR A 101 12.27 -1.82 -3.41
N ASN A 102 12.15 -3.01 -2.82
CA ASN A 102 13.21 -4.02 -2.85
C ASN A 102 12.88 -5.23 -3.74
N LEU A 103 12.05 -5.07 -4.78
CA LEU A 103 11.69 -6.17 -5.69
C LEU A 103 12.82 -6.46 -6.68
N ARG A 104 13.09 -7.74 -6.96
CA ARG A 104 14.19 -8.15 -7.87
C ARG A 104 13.74 -8.49 -9.29
N LYS A 105 12.43 -8.63 -9.51
CA LYS A 105 11.91 -9.18 -10.77
C LYS A 105 11.92 -8.13 -11.89
N ARG A 106 12.69 -8.35 -12.95
CA ARG A 106 12.75 -7.38 -14.07
C ARG A 106 11.43 -7.18 -14.82
N LYS A 107 10.69 -8.25 -15.07
CA LYS A 107 9.40 -8.22 -15.77
C LYS A 107 8.27 -8.57 -14.81
N SER A 108 7.28 -7.71 -14.71
CA SER A 108 6.19 -7.88 -13.75
C SER A 108 4.82 -7.77 -14.42
N LEU A 109 3.86 -8.57 -13.97
CA LEU A 109 2.48 -8.51 -14.44
C LEU A 109 1.83 -7.14 -14.12
N TYR A 110 2.34 -6.42 -13.11
CA TYR A 110 1.91 -5.04 -12.81
C TYR A 110 2.18 -4.08 -13.98
N GLN A 111 3.19 -4.36 -14.82
CA GLN A 111 3.44 -3.60 -16.05
C GLN A 111 2.37 -3.87 -17.13
N MET A 112 1.62 -4.97 -16.99
CA MET A 112 0.57 -5.42 -17.91
C MET A 112 -0.83 -5.24 -17.31
N GLY A 113 -0.97 -4.38 -16.29
CA GLY A 113 -2.28 -4.01 -15.72
C GLY A 113 -2.77 -4.88 -14.56
N MET A 114 -1.95 -5.80 -14.03
CA MET A 114 -2.25 -6.45 -12.75
C MET A 114 -2.36 -5.40 -11.64
N ARG A 115 -3.21 -5.67 -10.65
CA ARG A 115 -3.42 -4.82 -9.48
C ARG A 115 -3.32 -5.66 -8.20
N PRO A 116 -2.87 -5.07 -7.08
CA PRO A 116 -2.90 -5.73 -5.79
C PRO A 116 -4.30 -6.24 -5.45
N PHE A 117 -4.36 -7.40 -4.80
CA PHE A 117 -5.59 -7.88 -4.19
C PHE A 117 -5.76 -7.25 -2.81
N THR A 118 -7.01 -6.97 -2.45
CA THR A 118 -7.41 -6.39 -1.17
C THR A 118 -8.49 -7.24 -0.53
N LEU A 119 -8.42 -7.40 0.79
CA LEU A 119 -9.45 -8.01 1.63
C LEU A 119 -9.79 -7.03 2.75
N HIS A 120 -11.09 -6.82 3.01
CA HIS A 120 -11.59 -5.75 3.88
C HIS A 120 -12.26 -6.36 5.10
N SER A 121 -11.84 -5.99 6.31
CA SER A 121 -12.47 -6.53 7.54
C SER A 121 -13.93 -6.11 7.71
N GLY A 122 -14.35 -4.98 7.11
CA GLY A 122 -15.72 -4.48 7.20
C GLY A 122 -16.68 -5.04 6.15
N ASP A 123 -16.19 -5.79 5.16
CA ASP A 123 -17.02 -6.41 4.12
C ASP A 123 -16.56 -7.85 3.87
N THR A 124 -16.91 -8.73 4.81
CA THR A 124 -16.59 -10.17 4.77
C THR A 124 -17.30 -10.93 3.64
N THR A 125 -18.27 -10.31 2.97
CA THR A 125 -19.09 -10.96 1.93
C THR A 125 -18.42 -10.98 0.56
N LYS A 126 -17.52 -10.03 0.27
CA LYS A 126 -16.90 -9.88 -1.06
C LYS A 126 -15.60 -10.65 -1.26
N GLY A 127 -15.02 -11.20 -0.20
CA GLY A 127 -13.72 -11.87 -0.27
C GLY A 127 -12.63 -10.96 -0.85
N TRP A 128 -11.65 -11.55 -1.54
CA TRP A 128 -10.55 -10.81 -2.16
C TRP A 128 -10.99 -10.12 -3.46
N THR A 129 -10.71 -8.82 -3.58
CA THR A 129 -10.94 -8.05 -4.83
C THR A 129 -9.67 -7.34 -5.29
N ASN A 130 -9.51 -7.07 -6.58
CA ASN A 130 -8.32 -6.42 -7.16
C ASN A 130 -8.62 -5.12 -7.91
N ASP A 131 -9.82 -4.56 -7.69
CA ASP A 131 -10.33 -3.40 -8.43
C ASP A 131 -10.11 -2.06 -7.72
N ARG A 132 -9.73 -2.07 -6.43
CA ARG A 132 -9.66 -0.87 -5.59
C ARG A 132 -8.34 -0.11 -5.62
N CYS A 133 -7.23 -0.79 -5.88
CA CYS A 133 -5.93 -0.12 -6.01
C CYS A 133 -5.81 0.60 -7.36
N THR A 134 -5.29 1.82 -7.35
CA THR A 134 -5.14 2.69 -8.53
C THR A 134 -3.69 3.12 -8.74
N ASN A 135 -3.40 3.78 -9.86
CA ASN A 135 -2.07 4.31 -10.20
C ASN A 135 -0.95 3.27 -10.02
N VAL A 136 -1.21 2.04 -10.40
CA VAL A 136 -0.26 0.93 -10.26
C VAL A 136 0.85 1.09 -11.29
N SER A 137 2.10 1.07 -10.84
CA SER A 137 3.27 1.16 -11.71
C SER A 137 4.40 0.26 -11.21
N TYR A 138 5.27 -0.16 -12.12
CA TYR A 138 6.40 -1.01 -11.81
C TYR A 138 7.64 -0.54 -12.57
N THR A 139 8.59 0.04 -11.86
CA THR A 139 9.73 0.75 -12.45
C THR A 139 11.05 0.22 -11.92
N GLN A 140 12.09 0.29 -12.74
CA GLN A 140 13.45 0.00 -12.29
C GLN A 140 13.96 1.18 -11.46
N GLN A 141 14.64 0.90 -10.35
CA GLN A 141 15.32 1.94 -9.59
C GLN A 141 16.55 2.44 -10.37
N THR A 142 16.63 3.75 -10.57
CA THR A 142 17.80 4.40 -11.14
C THR A 142 18.83 4.58 -10.04
N ILE A 143 19.97 3.89 -10.12
CA ILE A 143 21.10 4.14 -9.23
C ILE A 143 21.78 5.44 -9.71
N PRO A 144 21.94 6.46 -8.87
CA PRO A 144 22.68 7.66 -9.23
C PRO A 144 24.13 7.32 -9.64
N PRO A 145 24.72 8.02 -10.63
CA PRO A 145 26.07 7.73 -11.11
C PRO A 145 27.14 7.76 -10.00
N ASP A 146 26.97 8.61 -8.99
CA ASP A 146 27.90 8.73 -7.85
C ASP A 146 27.90 7.52 -6.90
N GLN A 147 26.93 6.60 -7.03
CA GLN A 147 26.84 5.38 -6.22
C GLN A 147 27.11 4.10 -7.02
N SER A 148 27.46 4.22 -8.31
CA SER A 148 27.94 3.06 -9.06
C SER A 148 29.40 2.80 -8.67
N SER A 149 29.61 1.91 -7.69
CA SER A 149 30.95 1.38 -7.42
C SER A 149 31.54 0.79 -8.69
N ALA A 150 32.82 1.08 -8.97
CA ALA A 150 33.54 0.66 -10.17
C ALA A 150 33.77 -0.87 -10.29
N GLU A 151 33.26 -1.66 -9.34
CA GLU A 151 33.35 -3.12 -9.31
C GLU A 151 31.95 -3.73 -9.25
N GLY A 152 31.44 -4.18 -10.41
CA GLY A 152 30.23 -4.99 -10.53
C GLY A 152 28.93 -4.26 -10.16
N SER A 153 28.02 -4.07 -11.13
CA SER A 153 26.70 -3.49 -10.83
C SER A 153 26.01 -4.35 -9.77
N GLY A 154 25.79 -3.77 -8.58
CA GLY A 154 24.99 -4.39 -7.53
C GLY A 154 23.62 -4.83 -8.07
N PRO A 155 22.95 -5.76 -7.36
CA PRO A 155 21.72 -6.33 -7.86
C PRO A 155 20.66 -5.22 -8.03
N THR A 156 20.08 -5.15 -9.23
CA THR A 156 19.10 -4.12 -9.61
C THR A 156 17.79 -4.34 -8.86
N ASN A 157 17.26 -3.26 -8.29
CA ASN A 157 15.95 -3.24 -7.65
C ASN A 157 14.88 -2.60 -8.54
N TYR A 158 13.65 -2.99 -8.26
CA TYR A 158 12.45 -2.48 -8.90
C TYR A 158 11.48 -2.01 -7.81
N THR A 159 10.73 -0.97 -8.12
CA THR A 159 9.69 -0.42 -7.26
C THR A 159 8.32 -0.76 -7.83
N LEU A 160 7.47 -1.42 -7.03
CA LEU A 160 6.03 -1.49 -7.29
C LEU A 160 5.36 -0.34 -6.53
N SER A 161 4.75 0.59 -7.24
CA SER A 161 3.95 1.67 -6.64
C SER A 161 2.47 1.45 -6.89
N PHE A 162 1.62 1.68 -5.89
CA PHE A 162 0.17 1.68 -6.06
C PHE A 162 -0.50 2.58 -5.01
N ARG A 163 -1.69 3.09 -5.36
CA ARG A 163 -2.49 3.95 -4.48
C ARG A 163 -3.70 3.24 -3.94
N TYR A 164 -4.09 3.62 -2.72
CA TYR A 164 -5.31 3.17 -2.06
C TYR A 164 -5.92 4.32 -1.25
N CYS A 165 -7.25 4.36 -1.14
CA CYS A 165 -7.97 5.40 -0.41
C CYS A 165 -8.70 4.79 0.80
N PHE A 166 -8.33 5.21 2.01
CA PHE A 166 -9.11 4.95 3.21
C PHE A 166 -10.11 6.11 3.39
N CYS A 167 -11.40 5.82 3.28
CA CYS A 167 -12.47 6.81 3.41
C CYS A 167 -13.76 6.19 3.96
N GLY A 168 -14.61 7.02 4.57
CA GLY A 168 -15.89 6.57 5.14
C GLY A 168 -15.66 5.43 6.15
N ARG A 169 -16.42 4.33 6.03
CA ARG A 169 -16.25 3.13 6.86
C ARG A 169 -14.87 2.49 6.75
N GLY A 170 -14.18 2.67 5.62
CA GLY A 170 -12.83 2.16 5.41
C GLY A 170 -11.78 2.74 6.36
N LEU A 171 -12.06 3.85 7.06
CA LEU A 171 -11.18 4.41 8.10
C LEU A 171 -11.14 3.54 9.37
N ASP A 172 -12.22 2.83 9.67
CA ASP A 172 -12.30 1.91 10.82
C ASP A 172 -11.89 0.48 10.45
N GLU A 173 -11.70 0.21 9.17
CA GLU A 173 -11.40 -1.12 8.65
C GLU A 173 -9.89 -1.40 8.63
N THR A 174 -9.58 -2.69 8.81
CA THR A 174 -8.27 -3.22 8.44
C THR A 174 -8.38 -3.76 7.02
N VAL A 175 -7.49 -3.27 6.15
CA VAL A 175 -7.40 -3.71 4.76
C VAL A 175 -6.13 -4.54 4.62
N VAL A 176 -6.28 -5.78 4.13
CA VAL A 176 -5.16 -6.67 3.81
C VAL A 176 -4.85 -6.55 2.33
N PHE A 177 -3.57 -6.37 2.00
CA PHE A 177 -3.04 -6.25 0.65
C PHE A 177 -2.20 -7.48 0.34
N ALA A 178 -2.39 -8.07 -0.85
CA ALA A 178 -1.63 -9.24 -1.27
C ALA A 178 -1.34 -9.22 -2.78
N MET A 179 -0.26 -9.91 -3.18
CA MET A 179 0.03 -10.14 -4.60
C MET A 179 -1.05 -11.02 -5.26
N ALA A 180 -1.54 -12.01 -4.54
CA ALA A 180 -2.63 -12.89 -4.92
C ALA A 180 -3.34 -13.36 -3.63
N PRO A 181 -4.61 -13.80 -3.69
CA PRO A 181 -5.27 -14.41 -2.52
C PRO A 181 -4.42 -15.58 -1.99
N PRO A 182 -4.03 -15.59 -0.71
CA PRO A 182 -3.26 -16.68 -0.13
C PRO A 182 -4.13 -17.93 0.01
N LEU A 183 -3.52 -19.09 -0.24
CA LEU A 183 -4.05 -20.37 0.19
C LEU A 183 -3.42 -20.66 1.56
N THR A 184 -4.20 -20.48 2.61
CA THR A 184 -3.75 -20.73 3.99
C THR A 184 -3.86 -22.21 4.31
N TYR A 185 -2.91 -22.73 5.10
CA TYR A 185 -2.95 -24.06 5.72
C TYR A 185 -4.26 -24.28 6.47
N SER A 186 -4.77 -23.25 7.14
CA SER A 186 -6.07 -23.31 7.82
C SER A 186 -7.25 -23.56 6.87
N ALA A 187 -7.07 -23.34 5.57
CA ALA A 187 -8.07 -23.59 4.53
C ALA A 187 -7.81 -24.86 3.71
N LEU A 188 -6.74 -25.63 4.02
CA LEU A 188 -6.42 -26.94 3.46
C LEU A 188 -6.98 -28.06 4.34
#